data_AF-A0A7H9EJD2-F1
#
_entry.id   AF-A0A7H9EJD2-F1
#
_cell.length_a   1.000
_cell.length_b   1.000
_cell.length_c   1.000
_cell.angle_alpha   90.00
_cell.angle_beta   90.00
_cell.angle_gamma   90.00
#
_symmetry.space_group_name_H-M   'P 1'
#
loop_
_entity.id
_entity.type
_entity.pdbx_description
1 polymer ?
#
loop_
_entity_poly.entity_id
_entity_poly.type
_entity_poly.pdbx_seq_one_letter_code
_entity_poly.pdbx_strand_id
1 'polypeptide(L)' 'MKELWLKLRNNEVVIFLAKTVFYFVVIFFLVYLYSYSGINQPHFIYNEF' A
#
# COMPACT_ATOMS: atom_id res chain seq x y z
N MET A 1 30.14 -1.57 7.64
CA MET A 1 28.76 -1.91 7.21
C MET A 1 27.75 -1.87 8.35
N LYS A 2 27.98 -2.55 9.49
CA LYS A 2 27.04 -2.55 10.64
C LYS A 2 26.81 -1.16 11.26
N GLU A 3 27.86 -0.35 11.38
CA GLU A 3 27.79 1.03 11.91
C GLU A 3 26.88 1.95 11.09
N LEU A 4 26.94 1.86 9.75
CA LEU A 4 26.09 2.63 8.85
C LEU A 4 24.62 2.24 9.00
N TRP A 5 24.36 0.94 9.18
CA TRP A 5 23.03 0.40 9.43
C TRP A 5 22.43 0.89 10.76
N LEU A 6 23.24 0.95 11.82
CA LEU A 6 22.81 1.46 13.12
C LEU A 6 22.51 2.97 13.06
N LYS A 7 23.35 3.72 12.36
CA LYS A 7 23.19 5.18 12.20
C LYS A 7 21.97 5.54 11.35
N LEU A 8 21.68 4.77 10.31
CA LEU A 8 20.46 4.92 9.50
C LEU A 8 19.21 4.49 10.27
N ARG A 9 19.28 3.39 11.03
CA ARG A 9 18.15 2.89 11.83
C ARG A 9 17.74 3.86 12.94
N ASN A 10 18.68 4.57 13.54
CA ASN A 10 18.39 5.53 14.62
C ASN A 10 18.08 6.96 14.09
N ASN A 11 18.05 7.15 12.77
CA ASN A 11 17.69 8.44 12.20
C ASN A 11 16.16 8.56 12.10
N GLU A 12 15.59 9.49 12.86
CA GLU A 12 14.15 9.75 12.91
C GLU A 12 13.56 10.03 11.52
N VAL A 13 14.31 10.72 10.65
CA VAL A 13 13.89 11.02 9.27
C VAL A 13 13.75 9.74 8.45
N VAL A 14 14.68 8.80 8.60
CA VAL A 14 14.65 7.52 7.89
C VAL A 14 13.48 6.66 8.39
N ILE A 15 13.25 6.64 9.70
CA ILE A 15 12.10 5.93 10.31
C ILE A 15 10.79 6.52 9.79
N PHE A 16 10.68 7.85 9.72
CA PHE A 16 9.51 8.55 9.21
C PHE A 16 9.23 8.20 7.74
N LEU A 17 10.25 8.30 6.88
CA LEU A 17 10.16 7.92 5.46
C LEU A 17 9.76 6.45 5.28
N ALA A 18 10.37 5.54 6.04
CA ALA A 18 10.04 4.12 5.98
C ALA A 18 8.58 3.85 6.37
N LYS A 19 8.08 4.50 7.43
CA LYS A 19 6.66 4.42 7.82
C LYS A 19 5.75 4.96 6.73
N THR A 20 6.06 6.13 6.15
CA THR A 20 5.27 6.72 5.07
C THR A 20 5.19 5.80 3.86
N VAL A 21 6.31 5.26 3.40
CA VAL A 21 6.34 4.30 2.28
C VAL A 21 5.56 3.04 2.63
N PHE A 22 5.69 2.52 3.85
CA PHE A 22 4.95 1.34 4.29
C PHE A 22 3.43 1.57 4.23
N TYR A 23 2.93 2.65 4.83
CA TYR A 23 1.50 2.97 4.79
C TYR A 23 1.01 3.23 3.38
N PHE A 24 1.81 3.88 2.53
CA PHE A 24 1.49 4.09 1.13
C PHE A 24 1.31 2.77 0.38
N VAL A 25 2.25 1.83 0.54
CA VAL A 25 2.14 0.49 -0.07
C VAL A 25 0.91 -0.26 0.43
N VAL A 26 0.62 -0.20 1.75
CA VAL A 26 -0.58 -0.83 2.32
C VAL A 26 -1.85 -0.27 1.69
N ILE A 27 -1.96 1.05 1.53
CA ILE A 27 -3.12 1.68 0.89
C ILE A 27 -3.24 1.23 -0.58
N PHE A 28 -2.15 1.25 -1.35
CA PHE A 28 -2.17 0.78 -2.74
C PHE A 28 -2.59 -0.68 -2.85
N PHE A 29 -2.09 -1.53 -1.96
CA PHE A 29 -2.46 -2.93 -1.93
C PHE A 29 -3.95 -3.12 -1.61
N LEU A 30 -4.48 -2.36 -0.65
CA LEU A 30 -5.91 -2.38 -0.32
C LEU A 30 -6.77 -1.91 -1.50
N VAL A 31 -6.38 -0.84 -2.18
CA VAL A 31 -7.07 -0.35 -3.39
C VAL A 31 -7.02 -1.39 -4.50
N TYR A 32 -5.88 -2.02 -4.72
CA TYR A 32 -5.72 -3.10 -5.70
C TYR A 32 -6.65 -4.27 -5.38
N LEU A 33 -6.64 -4.76 -4.14
CA LEU A 33 -7.53 -5.84 -3.71
C LEU A 33 -9.00 -5.45 -3.79
N TYR A 34 -9.35 -4.21 -3.42
CA TYR A 34 -10.71 -3.70 -3.56
C TYR A 34 -11.18 -3.69 -5.02
N SER A 35 -10.33 -3.24 -5.94
CA SER A 35 -10.64 -3.29 -7.38
C SER A 35 -10.84 -4.71 -7.90
N TYR A 36 -10.10 -5.68 -7.37
CA TYR A 36 -10.22 -7.10 -7.75
C TYR A 36 -11.32 -7.86 -6.99
N SER A 37 -11.84 -7.30 -5.89
CA SER A 37 -12.84 -7.97 -5.05
C SER A 37 -14.20 -8.16 -5.73
N GLY A 38 -14.42 -7.58 -6.92
CA GLY A 38 -15.68 -7.70 -7.65
C GLY A 38 -16.85 -6.94 -7.00
N ILE A 39 -16.61 -6.21 -5.90
CA ILE A 39 -17.63 -5.46 -5.16
C ILE A 39 -18.24 -4.32 -6.01
N ASN A 40 -17.53 -3.85 -7.04
CA ASN A 40 -18.01 -2.86 -8.00
C ASN A 40 -18.71 -3.47 -9.22
N GLN A 41 -19.12 -4.73 -9.17
CA GLN A 41 -20.14 -5.25 -10.06
C GLN A 41 -21.48 -5.15 -9.31
N PRO A 42 -22.21 -4.00 -9.34
CA PRO A 42 -23.65 -4.17 -9.42
C PRO A 42 -23.81 -5.08 -10.63
N HIS A 43 -24.45 -6.22 -10.45
CA HIS A 43 -24.81 -7.10 -11.54
C HIS A 43 -25.71 -6.28 -12.45
N PHE A 44 -25.12 -5.44 -13.32
CA PHE A 44 -25.79 -4.47 -14.14
C PHE A 44 -26.57 -5.34 -15.10
N ILE A 45 -27.88 -5.44 -14.88
CA ILE A 45 -28.82 -6.26 -15.66
C ILE A 45 -28.99 -5.57 -17.02
N TYR A 46 -27.93 -5.56 -17.82
CA TYR A 46 -27.94 -5.11 -19.21
C TYR A 46 -27.13 -6.05 -20.10
N ASN A 47 -26.94 -7.31 -19.66
CA ASN A 47 -26.46 -8.38 -20.54
C ASN A 47 -27.64 -9.03 -21.31
N GLU A 48 -28.65 -8.24 -21.67
CA GLU A 48 -29.78 -8.64 -22.52
C GLU A 48 -29.86 -7.81 -23.83
N PHE A 49 -28.73 -7.27 -24.29
CA PHE A 49 -28.58 -6.73 -25.65
C PHE A 49 -27.27 -7.18 -26.30
#